data_AF-A0A1V5XBV3-F1
#
_entry.id   AF-A0A1V5XBV3-F1
#
_cell.length_a   1.000
_cell.length_b   1.000
_cell.length_c   1.000
_cell.angle_alpha   90.00
_cell.angle_beta   90.00
_cell.angle_gamma   90.00
#
_symmetry.space_group_name_H-M   'P 1'
#
loop_
_entity.id
_entity.type
_entity.pdbx_description
1 polymer ?
#
loop_
_entity_poly.entity_id
_entity_poly.type
_entity_poly.pdbx_seq_one_letter_code
_entity_poly.pdbx_strand_id
1 'polypeptide(L)' 'MDKQIKCISCRYARPDKASSDNSWTAYECGNPQSEFYKSLLNVRPDGNKLKRISWPGCEHGERRLNG' A
#
# COMPACT_ATOMS: atom_id res chain seq x y z
N MET A 1 9.34 19.05 7.67
CA MET A 1 8.38 18.48 6.70
C MET A 1 8.60 16.99 6.71
N ASP A 2 7.83 16.31 7.55
CA ASP A 2 7.94 14.87 7.75
C ASP A 2 7.77 14.16 6.41
N LYS A 3 8.86 13.52 5.97
CA LYS A 3 8.95 12.80 4.71
C LYS A 3 8.08 11.55 4.81
N GLN A 4 6.79 11.67 4.50
CA GLN A 4 5.91 10.52 4.33
C GLN A 4 6.58 9.50 3.41
N ILE A 5 6.72 8.26 3.89
CA ILE A 5 7.29 7.18 3.10
C ILE A 5 6.22 6.71 2.13
N LYS A 6 6.50 6.82 0.83
CA LYS A 6 5.63 6.30 -0.22
C LYS A 6 5.27 4.85 0.07
N CYS A 7 3.99 4.50 -0.04
CA CYS A 7 3.50 3.15 0.24
C CYS A 7 4.27 2.07 -0.55
N ILE A 8 4.70 2.37 -1.79
CA ILE A 8 5.52 1.44 -2.60
C ILE A 8 6.88 1.11 -1.98
N SER A 9 7.42 2.00 -1.15
CA SER A 9 8.67 1.81 -0.40
C SER A 9 8.43 1.41 1.06
N CYS A 10 7.17 1.29 1.48
CA CYS A 10 6.83 1.01 2.87
C CYS A 10 6.91 -0.50 3.15
N ARG A 11 7.45 -0.89 4.31
CA ARG A 11 7.51 -2.29 4.76
C ARG A 11 6.14 -2.88 5.09
N TYR A 12 5.17 -2.03 5.43
CA TYR A 12 3.82 -2.45 5.78
C TYR A 12 2.92 -2.68 4.57
N ALA A 13 3.31 -2.18 3.39
CA ALA A 13 2.60 -2.48 2.16
C ALA A 13 2.88 -3.93 1.75
N ARG A 14 1.85 -4.77 1.79
CA ARG A 14 1.94 -6.22 1.56
C ARG A 14 0.87 -6.71 0.58
N PRO A 15 1.10 -7.82 -0.14
CA PRO A 15 0.08 -8.41 -0.99
C PRO A 15 -1.15 -8.84 -0.18
N ASP A 16 -2.34 -8.52 -0.68
CA ASP A 16 -3.61 -9.06 -0.16
C ASP A 16 -4.11 -10.15 -1.11
N LYS A 17 -3.93 -11.42 -0.70
CA LYS A 17 -4.35 -12.57 -1.51
C LYS A 17 -5.86 -12.70 -1.63
N ALA A 18 -6.63 -12.21 -0.65
CA ALA A 18 -8.08 -12.34 -0.66
C ALA A 18 -8.73 -11.39 -1.68
N SER A 19 -8.14 -10.20 -1.86
CA SER A 19 -8.59 -9.20 -2.83
C SER A 19 -7.92 -9.32 -4.21
N SER A 20 -6.92 -10.19 -4.35
CA SER A 20 -6.21 -10.43 -5.62
C SER A 20 -7.03 -11.31 -6.57
N ASP A 21 -6.74 -11.21 -7.86
CA ASP A 21 -7.27 -12.11 -8.90
C ASP A 21 -6.14 -12.72 -9.73
N ASN A 22 -6.49 -13.61 -10.68
CA ASN A 22 -5.53 -14.35 -11.51
C ASN A 22 -4.59 -13.45 -12.34
N SER A 23 -4.97 -12.20 -12.60
CA SER A 23 -4.25 -11.26 -13.47
C SER A 23 -3.67 -10.06 -12.71
N TRP A 24 -4.03 -9.89 -11.43
CA TRP A 24 -3.74 -8.69 -10.66
C TRP A 24 -3.53 -8.97 -9.19
N THR A 25 -2.39 -8.52 -8.67
CA THR A 25 -2.06 -8.55 -7.24
C THR A 25 -2.55 -7.28 -6.55
N ALA A 26 -3.47 -7.44 -5.61
CA ALA A 26 -3.86 -6.38 -4.68
C ALA A 26 -2.76 -6.15 -3.65
N TYR A 27 -2.54 -4.90 -3.25
CA TYR A 27 -1.66 -4.55 -2.14
C TYR A 27 -2.43 -3.78 -1.09
N GLU A 28 -2.33 -4.17 0.18
CA GLU A 28 -2.96 -3.50 1.30
C GLU A 28 -1.96 -2.82 2.23
N CYS A 29 -2.43 -1.84 3.01
CA CYS A 29 -1.68 -1.31 4.15
C CYS A 29 -1.84 -2.23 5.37
N GLY A 30 -0.76 -2.90 5.76
CA GLY A 30 -0.74 -3.77 6.94
C GLY A 30 -0.42 -3.06 8.26
N ASN A 31 -0.27 -1.73 8.29
CA ASN A 31 0.10 -0.99 9.52
C ASN A 31 -1.17 -0.62 10.33
N PRO A 32 -1.39 -1.18 11.54
CA PRO A 32 -2.55 -0.87 12.37
C PRO A 32 -2.61 0.58 12.87
N GLN A 33 -1.48 1.30 12.85
CA GLN A 33 -1.42 2.72 13.25
C GLN A 33 -1.74 3.65 12.08
N SER A 34 -1.72 3.16 10.84
CA SER A 34 -2.05 3.99 9.67
C SER A 34 -3.55 4.22 9.57
N GLU A 35 -3.95 5.45 9.26
CA GLU A 35 -5.32 5.80 8.85
C GLU A 35 -5.81 4.98 7.64
N PHE A 36 -4.90 4.35 6.90
CA PHE A 36 -5.18 3.52 5.74
C PHE A 36 -5.16 2.01 6.05
N TYR A 37 -5.15 1.60 7.31
CA TYR A 37 -5.09 0.18 7.69
C TYR A 37 -6.15 -0.65 6.93
N LYS A 38 -5.71 -1.73 6.26
CA LYS A 38 -6.52 -2.61 5.38
C LYS A 38 -7.08 -1.97 4.10
N SER A 39 -6.67 -0.75 3.75
CA SER A 39 -7.03 -0.13 2.47
C SER A 39 -6.19 -0.69 1.32
N LEU A 40 -6.80 -0.82 0.13
CA LEU A 40 -6.11 -1.23 -1.10
C LEU A 40 -5.33 -0.07 -1.71
N LEU A 41 -4.00 -0.24 -1.82
CA LEU A 41 -3.02 0.78 -2.16
C LEU A 41 -2.78 0.94 -3.68
N ASN A 42 -3.36 0.05 -4.48
CA ASN A 42 -3.28 0.04 -5.94
C ASN A 42 -4.66 0.02 -6.59
N VAL A 43 -5.63 0.68 -5.96
CA VAL A 43 -6.96 0.95 -6.51
C VAL A 43 -7.21 2.46 -6.47
N ARG A 44 -7.87 2.98 -7.52
CA ARG A 44 -8.31 4.38 -7.59
C ARG A 44 -9.64 4.58 -6.85
N PRO A 45 -10.02 5.82 -6.50
CA PRO A 45 -11.32 6.11 -5.87
C PRO A 45 -12.53 5.65 -6.71
N ASP A 46 -12.37 5.55 -8.04
CA ASP A 46 -13.38 5.05 -8.98
C ASP A 46 -13.43 3.51 -9.06
N GLY A 47 -12.62 2.80 -8.28
CA GLY A 47 -12.54 1.33 -8.26
C GLY A 47 -11.58 0.74 -9.30
N ASN A 48 -10.92 1.55 -10.14
CA ASN A 48 -10.01 1.04 -11.16
C ASN A 48 -8.72 0.45 -10.56
N LYS A 49 -8.39 -0.77 -10.98
CA LYS A 49 -7.18 -1.51 -10.57
C LYS A 49 -5.93 -0.93 -11.24
N LEU A 50 -4.88 -0.72 -10.46
CA LEU A 50 -3.57 -0.25 -10.92
C LEU A 50 -2.53 -1.36 -10.80
N LYS A 51 -1.64 -1.47 -11.80
CA LYS A 51 -0.56 -2.47 -11.80
C LYS A 51 0.46 -2.28 -10.67
N ARG A 52 0.54 -1.08 -10.09
CA ARG A 52 1.50 -0.72 -9.03
C ARG A 52 0.80 0.10 -7.94
N ILE A 53 1.34 0.01 -6.73
CA ILE A 53 0.98 0.91 -5.62
C ILE A 53 1.19 2.35 -6.05
N SER A 54 0.15 3.18 -5.90
CA SER A 54 0.17 4.60 -6.30
C SER A 54 0.00 5.55 -5.12
N TRP A 55 -0.38 5.02 -3.95
CA TRP A 55 -0.71 5.84 -2.79
C TRP A 55 0.51 6.60 -2.25
N PRO A 56 0.33 7.86 -1.82
CA PRO A 56 1.42 8.77 -1.50
C PRO A 56 2.22 8.39 -0.25
N GLY A 57 1.65 7.59 0.66
CA GLY A 57 2.24 7.28 1.95
C GLY A 57 1.36 7.74 3.11
N CYS A 58 1.83 7.53 4.34
CA CYS A 58 1.25 8.08 5.57
C CYS A 58 2.38 8.49 6.52
N GLU A 59 2.03 9.16 7.62
CA GLU A 59 3.00 9.57 8.66
C GLU A 59 3.65 8.38 9.39
N HIS A 60 2.94 7.25 9.47
CA HIS A 60 3.43 6.01 10.10
C HIS A 60 4.18 5.09 9.12
N GLY A 61 4.58 5.59 7.96
CA GLY A 61 5.27 4.80 6.95
C GLY A 61 6.72 4.50 7.32
N GLU A 62 7.09 3.22 7.35
CA GLU A 62 8.49 2.80 7.53
C GLU A 62 9.09 2.27 6.23
N ARG A 63 10.30 2.72 5.87
CA ARG A 63 11.00 2.26 4.67
C ARG A 63 11.38 0.78 4.80
N ARG A 64 11.24 0.01 3.72
CA ARG A 64 11.80 -1.35 3.62
C ARG A 64 13.32 -1.28 3.83
N LEU A 65 13.84 -2.08 4.75
CA LEU A 65 15.28 -2.30 4.83
C LEU A 65 15.66 -3.11 3.59
N ASN A 66 16.56 -2.57 2.77
CA ASN A 66 17.22 -3.39 1.77
C ASN A 66 18.16 -4.32 2.54
N GLY A 67 17.97 -5.63 2.37
CA GLY A 67 18.99 -6.61 2.78
C GLY A 67 20.22 -6.52 1.89
#